data_AF-A0AAW2JAW0-F1
#
_entry.id   AF-A0AAW2JAW0-F1
#
_cell.length_a   1.000
_cell.length_b   1.000
_cell.length_c   1.000
_cell.angle_alpha   90.00
_cell.angle_beta   90.00
_cell.angle_gamma   90.00
#
_symmetry.space_group_name_H-M   'P 1'
#
loop_
_entity.id
_entity.type
_entity.pdbx_description
1 polymer ?
#
loop_
_entity_poly.entity_id
_entity_poly.type
_entity_poly.pdbx_seq_one_letter_code
_entity_poly.pdbx_strand_id
1 'polypeptide(L)'
;MAGTAVTPAPANGVSLDAGVGGSGGGEAPTNGLKPSDLNAFRISAVIDRLSLHVHSHQKNDGVEFLNLCLSLARGIDFAIANHDVPHRSQELPSLIKQVCQNKNDALLQAAIMVLMISVKSACQSGWFSDTDSKELSDLANEIASNYGSVSNVNTEPSCSLPVISTIISRFYPKLKMGHIFAFLEVKPGYEAYVSDFQISKNLKSSPEIK
;
A
#
# COMPACT_ATOMS: atom_id res chain seq x y z
N MET A 1 24.16 40.54 -36.04
CA MET A 1 24.20 39.32 -36.89
C MET A 1 25.00 38.27 -36.13
N ALA A 2 24.63 37.01 -35.96
CA ALA A 2 23.36 36.29 -36.02
C ALA A 2 23.61 35.05 -35.13
N GLY A 3 22.66 34.73 -34.25
CA GLY A 3 22.77 33.61 -33.31
C GLY A 3 22.64 32.26 -34.02
N THR A 4 23.41 31.29 -33.55
CA THR A 4 23.38 29.90 -34.04
C THR A 4 22.39 29.11 -33.20
N ALA A 5 21.21 28.84 -33.75
CA ALA A 5 20.23 27.91 -33.20
C ALA A 5 20.61 26.47 -33.58
N VAL A 6 20.62 25.58 -32.58
CA VAL A 6 20.82 24.13 -32.76
C VAL A 6 19.44 23.46 -32.77
N THR A 7 19.08 22.90 -33.91
CA THR A 7 17.86 22.12 -34.14
C THR A 7 18.08 20.65 -33.72
N PRO A 8 17.15 20.00 -33.02
CA PRO A 8 17.21 18.56 -32.76
C PRO A 8 16.69 17.74 -33.95
N ALA A 9 17.30 16.57 -34.15
CA ALA A 9 16.96 15.61 -35.21
C ALA A 9 15.67 14.81 -34.90
N PRO A 10 14.91 14.38 -35.92
CA PRO A 10 13.61 13.74 -35.76
C PRO A 10 13.71 12.24 -35.42
N ALA A 11 12.75 11.77 -34.63
CA ALA A 11 12.54 10.36 -34.32
C ALA A 11 11.90 9.63 -35.52
N ASN A 12 12.56 8.58 -35.99
CA ASN A 12 12.00 7.64 -36.97
C ASN A 12 10.95 6.75 -36.29
N GLY A 13 9.77 6.70 -36.90
CA GLY A 13 8.62 5.93 -36.44
C GLY A 13 8.57 4.49 -36.92
N VAL A 14 7.50 3.82 -36.51
CA VAL A 14 6.91 2.68 -37.21
C VAL A 14 5.45 3.02 -37.43
N SER A 15 5.08 3.13 -38.71
CA SER A 15 3.73 3.42 -39.20
C SER A 15 2.84 2.19 -39.10
N LEU A 16 1.58 2.38 -38.71
CA LEU A 16 0.48 1.51 -39.13
C LEU A 16 -0.65 2.39 -39.68
N ASP A 17 -1.05 2.00 -40.89
CA ASP A 17 -1.99 2.57 -41.84
C ASP A 17 -3.44 2.59 -41.33
N ALA A 18 -4.18 3.65 -41.67
CA ALA A 18 -5.63 3.60 -41.93
C ALA A 18 -6.16 4.95 -42.47
N GLY A 19 -6.35 5.00 -43.80
CA GLY A 19 -7.57 5.47 -44.46
C GLY A 19 -8.23 6.80 -44.06
N VAL A 20 -8.11 7.79 -44.94
CA VAL A 20 -8.93 9.03 -44.97
C VAL A 20 -10.33 8.74 -45.50
N GLY A 21 -11.37 9.24 -44.83
CA GLY A 21 -12.67 9.51 -45.45
C GLY A 21 -13.84 9.71 -44.48
N GLY A 22 -14.40 10.93 -44.46
CA GLY A 22 -15.82 11.14 -44.14
C GLY A 22 -16.16 11.92 -42.86
N SER A 23 -16.71 13.12 -43.07
CA SER A 23 -17.19 14.10 -42.09
C SER A 23 -18.45 13.66 -41.32
N GLY A 24 -18.53 13.98 -40.03
CA GLY A 24 -19.81 14.08 -39.31
C GLY A 24 -19.74 13.89 -37.79
N GLY A 25 -19.90 14.99 -37.04
CA GLY A 25 -20.58 15.01 -35.73
C GLY A 25 -19.92 14.33 -34.53
N GLY A 26 -19.26 15.14 -33.70
CA GLY A 26 -19.28 15.02 -32.23
C GLY A 26 -18.88 13.69 -31.59
N GLU A 27 -17.62 13.59 -31.20
CA GLU A 27 -17.18 13.17 -29.86
C GLU A 27 -15.65 13.32 -29.80
N ALA A 28 -15.14 14.00 -28.78
CA ALA A 28 -13.70 13.99 -28.52
C ALA A 28 -13.27 12.53 -28.30
N PRO A 29 -12.16 12.05 -28.90
CA PRO A 29 -11.74 10.68 -28.69
C PRO A 29 -11.29 10.54 -27.25
N THR A 30 -12.16 9.98 -26.39
CA THR A 30 -11.77 9.50 -25.08
C THR A 30 -10.96 8.22 -25.27
N ASN A 31 -9.71 8.35 -25.75
CA ASN A 31 -8.67 7.33 -25.54
C ASN A 31 -8.20 7.41 -24.07
N GLY A 32 -9.15 7.42 -23.14
CA GLY A 32 -8.88 7.32 -21.72
C GLY A 32 -8.76 5.86 -21.36
N LEU A 33 -7.53 5.33 -21.26
CA LEU A 33 -7.28 4.05 -20.62
C LEU A 33 -7.98 4.03 -19.26
N LYS A 34 -8.68 2.94 -18.93
CA LYS A 34 -9.41 2.89 -17.67
C LYS A 34 -8.41 2.99 -16.51
N PRO A 35 -8.78 3.62 -15.38
CA PRO A 35 -7.91 3.68 -14.20
C PRO A 35 -7.44 2.29 -13.72
N SER A 36 -8.27 1.27 -13.89
CA SER A 36 -7.95 -0.13 -13.61
C SER A 36 -6.85 -0.68 -14.52
N ASP A 37 -6.89 -0.39 -15.82
CA ASP A 37 -5.87 -0.80 -16.80
C ASP A 37 -4.52 -0.15 -16.49
N LEU A 38 -4.53 1.15 -16.15
CA LEU A 38 -3.33 1.87 -15.72
C LEU A 38 -2.75 1.30 -14.42
N ASN A 39 -3.61 0.95 -13.46
CA ASN A 39 -3.17 0.34 -12.21
C ASN A 39 -2.58 -1.06 -12.45
N ALA A 40 -3.22 -1.89 -13.28
CA ALA A 40 -2.72 -3.22 -13.63
C ALA A 40 -1.34 -3.12 -14.31
N PHE A 41 -1.16 -2.18 -15.23
CA PHE A 41 0.14 -1.92 -15.86
C PHE A 41 1.21 -1.52 -14.83
N ARG A 42 0.86 -0.63 -13.89
CA ARG A 42 1.77 -0.21 -12.81
C ARG A 42 2.15 -1.37 -11.89
N ILE A 43 1.19 -2.22 -11.51
CA ILE A 43 1.46 -3.41 -10.69
C ILE A 43 2.44 -4.33 -11.44
N SER A 44 2.20 -4.61 -12.72
CA SER A 44 3.11 -5.44 -13.51
C SER A 44 4.53 -4.87 -13.57
N ALA A 45 4.68 -3.57 -13.84
CA ALA A 45 5.99 -2.92 -13.88
C ALA A 45 6.72 -2.96 -12.52
N VAL A 46 5.98 -2.86 -11.41
CA VAL A 46 6.54 -2.96 -10.06
C VAL A 46 6.93 -4.40 -9.73
N ILE A 47 6.13 -5.40 -10.12
CA ILE A 47 6.46 -6.83 -9.98
C ILE A 47 7.79 -7.15 -10.67
N ASP A 48 7.99 -6.69 -11.90
CA ASP A 48 9.21 -6.96 -12.67
C ASP A 48 10.45 -6.35 -12.00
N ARG A 49 10.35 -5.08 -11.57
CA ARG A 49 11.45 -4.39 -10.88
C ARG A 49 11.74 -5.01 -9.52
N LEU A 50 10.72 -5.33 -8.74
CA LEU A 50 10.89 -5.94 -7.43
C LEU A 50 11.50 -7.35 -7.55
N SER A 51 11.11 -8.10 -8.58
CA SER A 51 11.73 -9.38 -8.91
C SER A 51 13.22 -9.20 -9.22
N LEU A 52 13.61 -8.19 -10.01
CA LEU A 52 15.02 -7.91 -10.28
C LEU A 52 15.81 -7.59 -8.99
N HIS A 53 15.24 -6.78 -8.09
CA HIS A 53 15.86 -6.45 -6.79
C HIS A 53 16.06 -7.65 -5.87
N VAL A 54 15.14 -8.60 -5.91
CA VAL A 54 15.18 -9.81 -5.09
C VAL A 54 16.19 -10.82 -5.62
N HIS A 55 16.35 -10.93 -6.95
CA HIS A 55 17.26 -11.89 -7.57
C HIS A 55 18.69 -11.34 -7.74
N SER A 56 18.87 -10.03 -7.75
CA SER A 56 20.18 -9.40 -7.90
C SER A 56 20.97 -9.39 -6.58
N HIS A 57 22.17 -9.98 -6.57
CA HIS A 57 23.16 -9.90 -5.47
C HIS A 57 23.94 -8.57 -5.44
N GLN A 58 23.60 -7.61 -6.31
CA GLN A 58 24.23 -6.29 -6.31
C GLN A 58 23.77 -5.47 -5.09
N LYS A 59 24.54 -4.43 -4.76
CA LYS A 59 24.27 -3.50 -3.66
C LYS A 59 22.88 -2.88 -3.85
N ASN A 60 21.89 -3.44 -3.16
CA ASN A 60 20.48 -3.11 -3.33
C ASN A 60 20.25 -1.63 -2.96
N ASP A 61 19.68 -0.84 -3.88
CA ASP A 61 19.20 0.50 -3.53
C ASP A 61 17.99 0.34 -2.60
N GLY A 62 18.22 0.46 -1.29
CA GLY A 62 17.18 0.35 -0.28
C GLY A 62 16.06 1.36 -0.47
N VAL A 63 16.35 2.54 -1.03
CA VAL A 63 15.32 3.56 -1.30
C VAL A 63 14.44 3.12 -2.46
N GLU A 64 15.02 2.56 -3.52
CA GLU A 64 14.25 1.99 -4.63
C GLU A 64 13.37 0.84 -4.15
N PHE A 65 13.93 -0.11 -3.40
CA PHE A 65 13.19 -1.25 -2.85
C PHE A 65 12.02 -0.80 -1.98
N LEU A 66 12.24 0.14 -1.06
CA LEU A 66 11.20 0.74 -0.23
C LEU A 66 10.08 1.33 -1.08
N ASN A 67 10.44 2.12 -2.10
CA ASN A 67 9.46 2.74 -2.98
C ASN A 67 8.67 1.72 -3.80
N LEU A 68 9.31 0.61 -4.21
CA LEU A 68 8.64 -0.48 -4.90
C LEU A 68 7.63 -1.19 -3.98
N CYS A 69 8.00 -1.50 -2.73
CA CYS A 69 7.07 -2.07 -1.74
C CYS A 69 5.84 -1.17 -1.53
N LEU A 70 6.06 0.13 -1.29
CA LEU A 70 4.97 1.09 -1.09
C LEU A 70 4.13 1.30 -2.36
N SER A 71 4.74 1.24 -3.54
CA SER A 71 4.01 1.37 -4.81
C SER A 71 3.15 0.14 -5.09
N LEU A 72 3.66 -1.05 -4.80
CA LEU A 72 2.91 -2.30 -4.93
C LEU A 72 1.73 -2.34 -3.95
N ALA A 73 1.95 -1.97 -2.69
CA ALA A 73 0.91 -1.88 -1.67
C ALA A 73 -0.27 -1.00 -2.14
N ARG A 74 0.03 0.22 -2.59
CA ARG A 74 -0.99 1.14 -3.14
C ARG A 74 -1.71 0.58 -4.37
N GLY A 75 -1.00 -0.14 -5.24
CA GLY A 75 -1.60 -0.76 -6.41
C GLY A 75 -2.60 -1.86 -6.03
N ILE A 76 -2.23 -2.69 -5.04
CA ILE A 76 -3.10 -3.72 -4.48
C ILE A 76 -4.33 -3.09 -3.83
N ASP A 77 -4.15 -2.10 -2.95
CA ASP A 77 -5.25 -1.41 -2.27
C ASP A 77 -6.22 -0.78 -3.27
N PHE A 78 -5.69 -0.16 -4.34
CA PHE A 78 -6.50 0.41 -5.41
C PHE A 78 -7.33 -0.68 -6.12
N ALA A 79 -6.72 -1.81 -6.46
CA ALA A 79 -7.41 -2.90 -7.14
C ALA A 79 -8.52 -3.50 -6.25
N ILE A 80 -8.23 -3.74 -4.96
CA ILE A 80 -9.21 -4.21 -3.97
C ILE A 80 -10.38 -3.22 -3.85
N ALA A 81 -10.10 -1.92 -3.75
CA ALA A 81 -11.12 -0.89 -3.63
C ALA A 81 -12.05 -0.78 -4.84
N ASN A 82 -11.60 -1.27 -6.01
CA ASN A 82 -12.39 -1.31 -7.24
C ASN A 82 -12.92 -2.73 -7.56
N HIS A 83 -12.75 -3.70 -6.66
CA HIS A 83 -13.12 -5.10 -6.86
C HIS A 83 -12.47 -5.75 -8.10
N ASP A 84 -11.28 -5.27 -8.47
CA ASP A 84 -10.52 -5.78 -9.61
C ASP A 84 -9.42 -6.74 -9.15
N VAL A 85 -9.17 -7.80 -9.92
CA VAL A 85 -8.05 -8.72 -9.73
C VAL A 85 -7.06 -8.53 -10.88
N PRO A 86 -5.83 -8.03 -10.62
CA PRO A 86 -4.81 -7.90 -11.65
C PRO A 86 -4.43 -9.26 -12.24
N HIS A 87 -4.19 -9.31 -13.56
CA HIS A 87 -3.84 -10.53 -14.29
C HIS A 87 -2.61 -11.28 -13.74
N ARG A 88 -1.63 -10.57 -13.17
CA ARG A 88 -0.43 -11.16 -12.53
C ARG A 88 -0.57 -11.43 -11.04
N SER A 89 -1.81 -11.43 -10.50
CA SER A 89 -2.03 -11.70 -9.07
C SER A 89 -1.44 -13.05 -8.64
N GLN A 90 -1.45 -14.06 -9.52
CA GLN A 90 -0.90 -15.39 -9.24
C GLN A 90 0.62 -15.42 -9.04
N GLU A 91 1.35 -14.40 -9.49
CA GLU A 91 2.81 -14.29 -9.29
C GLU A 91 3.16 -13.61 -7.95
N LEU A 92 2.20 -12.92 -7.33
CA LEU A 92 2.44 -12.19 -6.09
C LEU A 92 2.84 -13.12 -4.93
N PRO A 93 2.21 -14.29 -4.69
CA PRO A 93 2.58 -15.11 -3.54
C PRO A 93 4.06 -15.50 -3.51
N SER A 94 4.62 -15.94 -4.64
CA SER A 94 6.04 -16.32 -4.71
C SER A 94 6.96 -15.12 -4.54
N LEU A 95 6.65 -13.99 -5.22
CA LEU A 95 7.44 -12.76 -5.11
C LEU A 95 7.43 -12.21 -3.68
N ILE A 96 6.26 -12.14 -3.04
CA ILE A 96 6.11 -11.61 -1.68
C ILE A 96 6.90 -12.45 -0.67
N LYS A 97 6.88 -13.79 -0.80
CA LYS A 97 7.70 -14.69 0.03
C LYS A 97 9.18 -14.34 -0.07
N GLN A 98 9.69 -14.04 -1.26
CA GLN A 98 11.08 -13.64 -1.44
C GLN A 98 11.38 -12.21 -0.93
N VAL A 99 10.48 -11.26 -1.17
CA VAL A 99 10.59 -9.87 -0.67
C VAL A 99 10.73 -9.86 0.86
N CYS A 100 9.97 -10.69 1.56
CA CYS A 100 9.98 -10.80 3.00
C CYS A 100 11.26 -11.41 3.59
N GLN A 101 12.11 -12.04 2.77
CA GLN A 101 13.41 -12.54 3.21
C GLN A 101 14.45 -11.40 3.36
N ASN A 102 14.24 -10.25 2.71
CA ASN A 102 15.14 -9.09 2.78
C ASN A 102 14.91 -8.28 4.06
N LYS A 103 15.40 -8.77 5.20
CA LYS A 103 15.20 -8.20 6.54
C LYS A 103 16.38 -7.35 7.05
N ASN A 104 17.07 -6.63 6.17
CA ASN A 104 18.38 -6.04 6.49
C ASN A 104 18.33 -4.69 7.23
N ASP A 105 17.18 -3.99 7.23
CA ASP A 105 17.04 -2.65 7.81
C ASP A 105 15.60 -2.42 8.31
N ALA A 106 15.46 -1.65 9.41
CA ALA A 106 14.18 -1.32 10.03
C ALA A 106 13.26 -0.53 9.10
N LEU A 107 13.80 0.40 8.30
CA LEU A 107 12.99 1.15 7.32
C LEU A 107 12.43 0.22 6.23
N LEU A 108 13.24 -0.73 5.75
CA LEU A 108 12.80 -1.70 4.75
C LEU A 108 11.77 -2.66 5.34
N GLN A 109 11.98 -3.14 6.56
CA GLN A 109 11.00 -3.95 7.26
C GLN A 109 9.65 -3.21 7.40
N ALA A 110 9.66 -1.88 7.62
CA ALA A 110 8.42 -1.12 7.77
C ALA A 110 7.67 -1.04 6.43
N ALA A 111 8.40 -0.85 5.33
CA ALA A 111 7.83 -0.88 3.99
C ALA A 111 7.27 -2.27 3.62
N ILE A 112 7.97 -3.35 4.01
CA ILE A 112 7.50 -4.73 3.85
C ILE A 112 6.22 -4.95 4.67
N MET A 113 6.14 -4.45 5.91
CA MET A 113 4.94 -4.56 6.73
C MET A 113 3.73 -3.87 6.08
N VAL A 114 3.91 -2.66 5.55
CA VAL A 114 2.86 -1.96 4.80
C VAL A 114 2.39 -2.79 3.61
N LEU A 115 3.32 -3.38 2.85
CA LEU A 115 2.99 -4.28 1.75
C LEU A 115 2.22 -5.53 2.22
N MET A 116 2.62 -6.14 3.32
CA MET A 116 1.95 -7.32 3.87
C MET A 116 0.52 -7.03 4.34
N ILE A 117 0.24 -5.82 4.83
CA ILE A 117 -1.14 -5.41 5.17
C ILE A 117 -2.02 -5.44 3.92
N SER A 118 -1.58 -4.82 2.82
CA SER A 118 -2.29 -4.84 1.54
C SER A 118 -2.45 -6.27 1.00
N VAL A 119 -1.40 -7.09 1.10
CA VAL A 119 -1.46 -8.51 0.67
C VAL A 119 -2.46 -9.30 1.51
N LYS A 120 -2.52 -9.08 2.82
CA LYS A 120 -3.52 -9.71 3.69
C LYS A 120 -4.95 -9.36 3.27
N SER A 121 -5.20 -8.10 2.88
CA SER A 121 -6.48 -7.70 2.31
C SER A 121 -6.77 -8.37 0.97
N ALA A 122 -5.76 -8.60 0.12
CA ALA A 122 -5.91 -9.36 -1.12
C ALA A 122 -6.25 -10.84 -0.86
N CYS A 123 -5.63 -11.47 0.16
CA CYS A 123 -5.99 -12.81 0.60
C CYS A 123 -7.47 -12.89 1.01
N GLN A 124 -7.93 -11.94 1.84
CA GLN A 124 -9.34 -11.85 2.28
C GLN A 124 -10.31 -11.59 1.13
N SER A 125 -9.84 -10.97 0.05
CA SER A 125 -10.60 -10.70 -1.17
C SER A 125 -10.61 -11.88 -2.16
N GLY A 126 -9.99 -13.01 -1.81
CA GLY A 126 -10.00 -14.23 -2.63
C GLY A 126 -9.07 -14.21 -3.83
N TRP A 127 -8.00 -13.39 -3.80
CA TRP A 127 -7.05 -13.32 -4.93
C TRP A 127 -6.21 -14.58 -5.12
N PHE A 128 -5.95 -15.31 -4.04
CA PHE A 128 -4.99 -16.42 -4.01
C PHE A 128 -5.66 -17.70 -3.52
N SER A 129 -5.00 -18.84 -3.73
CA SER A 129 -5.43 -20.13 -3.17
C SER A 129 -5.49 -20.08 -1.64
N ASP A 130 -6.26 -20.97 -1.02
CA ASP A 130 -6.31 -21.07 0.45
C ASP A 130 -4.92 -21.36 1.04
N THR A 131 -4.13 -22.19 0.35
CA THR A 131 -2.76 -22.52 0.73
C THR A 131 -1.86 -21.28 0.71
N ASP A 132 -1.84 -20.54 -0.39
CA ASP A 132 -1.03 -19.32 -0.50
C ASP A 132 -1.49 -18.24 0.48
N SER A 133 -2.80 -18.07 0.64
CA SER A 133 -3.38 -17.11 1.57
C SER A 133 -2.97 -17.39 3.01
N LYS A 134 -2.94 -18.68 3.39
CA LYS A 134 -2.47 -19.11 4.70
C LYS A 134 -0.97 -18.83 4.88
N GLU A 135 -0.14 -19.23 3.93
CA GLU A 135 1.31 -19.01 4.01
C GLU A 135 1.66 -17.51 4.08
N LEU A 136 0.99 -16.68 3.29
CA LEU A 136 1.17 -15.22 3.33
C LEU A 136 0.69 -14.61 4.65
N SER A 137 -0.39 -15.14 5.25
CA SER A 137 -0.87 -14.70 6.56
C SER A 137 0.11 -15.07 7.68
N ASP A 138 0.64 -16.30 7.63
CA ASP A 138 1.64 -16.77 8.59
C ASP A 138 2.94 -15.94 8.48
N LEU A 139 3.34 -15.58 7.26
CA LEU A 139 4.47 -14.68 6.99
C LEU A 139 4.23 -13.26 7.52
N ALA A 140 3.02 -12.71 7.36
CA ALA A 140 2.67 -11.40 7.90
C ALA A 140 2.77 -11.38 9.44
N ASN A 141 2.30 -12.45 10.09
CA ASN A 141 2.40 -12.61 11.55
C ASN A 141 3.85 -12.72 12.02
N GLU A 142 4.71 -13.43 11.27
CA GLU A 142 6.14 -13.52 11.54
C GLU A 142 6.83 -12.15 11.43
N ILE A 143 6.46 -11.35 10.42
CA ILE A 143 7.02 -10.00 10.28
C ILE A 143 6.54 -9.10 11.42
N ALA A 144 5.25 -9.18 11.77
CA ALA A 144 4.66 -8.40 12.86
C ALA A 144 5.29 -8.72 14.22
N SER A 145 5.63 -9.98 14.50
CA SER A 145 6.26 -10.38 15.76
C SER A 145 7.64 -9.73 15.96
N ASN A 146 8.37 -9.39 14.88
CA ASN A 146 9.64 -8.66 14.97
C ASN A 146 9.47 -7.22 15.49
N TYR A 147 8.32 -6.61 15.25
CA TYR A 147 7.96 -5.28 15.79
C TYR A 147 7.29 -5.38 17.15
N GLY A 148 6.57 -6.48 17.37
CA GLY A 148 5.76 -6.76 18.54
C GLY A 148 6.47 -7.55 19.63
N SER A 149 7.77 -7.33 19.85
CA SER A 149 8.33 -7.72 21.15
C SER A 149 7.62 -6.91 22.23
N VAL A 150 6.58 -7.53 22.82
CA VAL A 150 5.76 -7.02 23.92
C VAL A 150 6.62 -6.52 25.10
N SER A 151 7.91 -6.87 25.14
CA SER A 151 8.87 -6.36 26.11
C SER A 151 9.09 -4.84 26.08
N ASN A 152 8.77 -4.15 24.97
CA ASN A 152 8.98 -2.69 24.85
C ASN A 152 7.69 -1.87 24.93
N VAL A 153 6.52 -2.50 25.02
CA VAL A 153 5.28 -1.78 25.29
C VAL A 153 5.13 -1.76 26.80
N ASN A 154 5.30 -0.59 27.43
CA ASN A 154 4.94 -0.42 28.84
C ASN A 154 3.45 -0.76 28.97
N THR A 155 3.18 -1.96 29.48
CA THR A 155 1.83 -2.47 29.78
C THR A 155 1.28 -1.88 31.09
N GLU A 156 2.01 -0.95 31.69
CA GLU A 156 1.54 -0.17 32.83
C GLU A 156 0.30 0.64 32.41
N PRO A 157 -0.80 0.60 33.18
CA PRO A 157 -1.96 1.46 32.96
C PRO A 157 -1.51 2.92 32.99
N SER A 158 -1.24 3.51 31.82
CA SER A 158 -0.88 4.92 31.80
C SER A 158 -2.14 5.71 32.15
N CYS A 159 -2.16 6.31 33.33
CA CYS A 159 -3.12 7.37 33.70
C CYS A 159 -2.86 8.65 32.88
N SER A 160 -2.54 8.49 31.59
CA SER A 160 -2.20 9.54 30.65
C SER A 160 -3.44 10.26 30.14
N LEU A 161 -4.63 9.63 30.17
CA LEU A 161 -5.88 10.28 29.77
C LEU A 161 -6.16 11.61 30.53
N PRO A 162 -6.07 11.67 31.87
CA PRO A 162 -6.15 12.94 32.60
C PRO A 162 -5.10 13.98 32.18
N VAL A 163 -3.87 13.54 31.92
CA VAL A 163 -2.74 14.42 31.53
C VAL A 163 -2.93 14.96 30.12
N ILE A 164 -3.27 14.09 29.17
CA ILE A 164 -3.57 14.42 27.77
C ILE A 164 -4.79 15.35 27.72
N SER A 165 -5.85 15.03 28.47
CA SER A 165 -7.04 15.89 28.58
C SER A 165 -6.65 17.28 29.09
N THR A 166 -5.81 17.36 30.13
CA THR A 166 -5.31 18.64 30.67
C THR A 166 -4.49 19.42 29.63
N ILE A 167 -3.61 18.75 28.89
CA ILE A 167 -2.78 19.37 27.84
C ILE A 167 -3.65 19.88 26.68
N ILE A 168 -4.59 19.06 26.19
CA ILE A 168 -5.50 19.45 25.12
C ILE A 168 -6.39 20.61 25.55
N SER A 169 -7.00 20.56 26.73
CA SER A 169 -7.84 21.64 27.25
C SER A 169 -7.07 22.94 27.47
N ARG A 170 -5.76 22.88 27.79
CA ARG A 170 -4.94 24.07 28.06
C ARG A 170 -4.31 24.68 26.81
N PHE A 171 -3.79 23.87 25.89
CA PHE A 171 -3.01 24.34 24.74
C PHE A 171 -3.78 24.25 23.42
N TYR A 172 -4.79 23.39 23.33
CA TYR A 172 -5.58 23.15 22.12
C TYR A 172 -7.09 23.13 22.43
N PRO A 173 -7.66 24.18 23.08
CA PRO A 173 -9.02 24.15 23.64
C PRO A 173 -10.14 23.99 22.60
N LYS A 174 -9.84 24.23 21.32
CA LYS A 174 -10.78 24.06 20.20
C LYS A 174 -10.65 22.68 19.54
N LEU A 175 -9.65 21.89 19.90
CA LEU A 175 -9.43 20.55 19.36
C LEU A 175 -10.30 19.56 20.13
N LYS A 176 -11.34 19.05 19.47
CA LYS A 176 -12.13 17.93 19.99
C LYS A 176 -11.41 16.63 19.62
N MET A 177 -11.13 15.78 20.60
CA MET A 177 -10.61 14.44 20.35
C MET A 177 -11.67 13.67 19.53
N GLY A 178 -11.28 13.21 18.35
CA GLY A 178 -12.16 12.41 17.48
C GLY A 178 -12.30 10.97 17.96
N HIS A 179 -12.66 10.08 17.03
CA HIS A 179 -12.74 8.65 17.33
C HIS A 179 -11.33 8.11 17.59
N ILE A 180 -11.20 7.21 18.57
CA ILE A 180 -9.93 6.55 18.91
C ILE A 180 -9.51 5.67 17.73
N PHE A 181 -8.31 5.90 17.18
CA PHE A 181 -7.79 5.17 16.03
C PHE A 181 -7.30 3.75 16.37
N ALA A 182 -6.85 3.52 17.60
CA ALA A 182 -6.48 2.21 18.11
C ALA A 182 -6.66 2.17 19.63
N PHE A 183 -7.20 1.06 20.14
CA PHE A 183 -7.36 0.78 21.56
C PHE A 183 -6.73 -0.59 21.83
N LEU A 184 -5.81 -0.64 22.80
CA LEU A 184 -5.15 -1.86 23.23
C LEU A 184 -5.56 -2.12 24.68
N GLU A 185 -6.37 -3.15 24.91
CA GLU A 185 -6.70 -3.63 26.25
C GLU A 185 -5.79 -4.81 26.58
N VAL A 186 -4.89 -4.61 27.55
CA VAL A 186 -4.03 -5.68 28.06
C VAL A 186 -4.50 -6.05 29.46
N LYS A 187 -4.96 -7.29 29.64
CA LYS A 187 -5.18 -7.87 30.98
C LYS A 187 -3.91 -8.62 31.40
N PRO A 188 -3.37 -8.37 32.61
CA PRO A 188 -2.21 -9.12 33.11
C PRO A 188 -2.48 -10.63 33.06
N GLY A 189 -1.62 -11.38 32.38
CA GLY A 189 -1.75 -12.84 32.25
C GLY A 189 -2.60 -13.34 31.06
N TYR A 190 -3.10 -12.45 30.19
CA TYR A 190 -3.82 -12.82 28.97
C TYR A 190 -3.17 -12.17 27.74
N GLU A 191 -3.27 -12.85 26.59
CA GLU A 191 -2.75 -12.40 25.30
C GLU A 191 -3.34 -11.04 24.91
N ALA A 192 -2.52 -10.15 24.34
CA ALA A 192 -2.95 -8.83 23.91
C ALA A 192 -3.80 -8.96 22.64
N TYR A 193 -5.10 -8.70 22.74
CA TYR A 193 -5.99 -8.68 21.59
C TYR A 193 -5.86 -7.35 20.85
N VAL A 194 -5.08 -7.32 19.77
CA VAL A 194 -5.08 -6.21 18.82
C VAL A 194 -6.31 -6.37 17.93
N SER A 195 -7.35 -5.56 18.17
CA SER A 195 -8.45 -5.43 17.22
C SER A 195 -8.05 -4.41 16.16
N ASP A 196 -7.84 -4.89 14.94
CA ASP A 196 -7.56 -4.09 13.74
C ASP A 196 -8.85 -3.37 13.33
N PHE A 197 -8.88 -2.03 13.33
CA PHE A 197 -10.10 -1.29 13.00
C PHE A 197 -10.25 -1.17 11.48
N GLN A 198 -11.21 -1.88 10.90
CA GLN A 198 -11.70 -1.58 9.55
C GLN A 198 -12.34 -0.18 9.53
N ILE A 199 -11.65 0.79 8.94
CA ILE A 199 -12.24 2.10 8.61
C ILE A 199 -13.15 1.90 7.39
N SER A 200 -14.41 1.53 7.63
CA SER A 200 -15.41 1.49 6.58
C SER A 200 -15.80 2.91 6.14
N LYS A 201 -15.92 3.13 4.82
CA LYS A 201 -16.26 4.45 4.21
C LYS A 201 -17.66 5.00 4.60
N ASN A 202 -18.46 4.26 5.35
CA ASN A 202 -19.87 4.58 5.64
C ASN A 202 -20.18 4.70 7.15
N LEU A 203 -19.33 5.35 7.94
CA LEU A 203 -19.70 5.68 9.32
C LEU A 203 -20.64 6.90 9.35
N LYS A 204 -21.91 6.66 9.70
CA LYS A 204 -22.83 7.73 10.10
C LYS A 204 -22.35 8.34 11.41
N SER A 205 -22.21 9.66 11.44
CA SER A 205 -21.91 10.40 12.67
C SER A 205 -22.98 10.13 13.72
N SER A 206 -22.58 9.73 14.92
CA SER A 206 -23.48 9.65 16.07
C SER A 206 -24.07 11.04 16.36
N PRO A 207 -25.37 11.17 16.67
CA PRO A 207 -25.97 12.46 17.00
C PRO A 207 -25.37 13.00 18.31
N GLU A 208 -25.14 14.31 18.34
CA GLU A 208 -24.68 15.03 19.53
C GLU A 208 -25.64 14.78 20.70
N ILE A 209 -25.09 14.31 21.83
CA ILE A 209 -25.82 14.28 23.09
C ILE A 209 -25.93 15.73 23.55
N LYS A 210 -27.17 16.22 23.59
CA LYS A 210 -27.55 17.57 24.05
C LYS A 210 -27.57 17.64 25.58
#